data_AF-A0A2H6LP83-F1
#
_entry.id   AF-A0A2H6LP83-F1
#
_cell.length_a   1.000
_cell.length_b   1.000
_cell.length_c   1.000
_cell.angle_alpha   90.00
_cell.angle_beta   90.00
_cell.angle_gamma   90.00
#
_symmetry.space_group_name_H-M   'P 1'
#
loop_
_entity.id
_entity.type
_entity.pdbx_description
1 polymer ?
#
loop_
_entity_poly.entity_id
_entity_poly.type
_entity_poly.pdbx_seq_one_letter_code
_entity_poly.pdbx_strand_id
1 'polypeptide(L)' 'MEIKVINEQENLQEVMQVLLTHLEPSKVMKFWATCKLNEGDYLQLKEKLFAQETVASLYTKIKAYQNEA' A
#
# COMPACT_ATOMS: atom_id res chain seq x y z
N MET A 1 -17.87 13.34 -23.65
CA MET A 1 -16.87 12.29 -23.41
C MET A 1 -16.85 12.01 -21.92
N GLU A 2 -17.39 10.89 -21.48
CA GLU A 2 -17.28 10.47 -20.08
C GLU A 2 -15.89 9.84 -19.91
N ILE A 3 -15.03 10.51 -19.16
CA ILE A 3 -13.73 9.96 -18.80
C ILE A 3 -13.99 8.94 -17.69
N LYS A 4 -13.88 7.65 -18.01
CA LYS A 4 -13.80 6.61 -16.99
C LYS A 4 -12.49 6.80 -16.24
N VAL A 5 -12.58 7.33 -15.02
CA VAL A 5 -11.45 7.37 -14.10
C VAL A 5 -11.14 5.93 -13.74
N ILE A 6 -9.98 5.44 -14.19
CA ILE A 6 -9.49 4.12 -13.83
C ILE A 6 -9.07 4.20 -12.36
N ASN A 7 -9.64 3.35 -11.53
CA ASN A 7 -9.22 3.22 -10.14
C ASN A 7 -7.81 2.64 -10.11
N GLU A 8 -6.83 3.42 -9.63
CA GLU A 8 -5.43 3.04 -9.60
C GLU A 8 -5.19 1.77 -8.78
N GLN A 9 -5.96 1.55 -7.70
CA GLN A 9 -5.84 0.37 -6.84
C GLN A 9 -6.32 -0.89 -7.54
N GLU A 10 -7.45 -0.82 -8.25
CA GLU A 10 -8.00 -1.94 -9.04
C GLU A 10 -7.07 -2.28 -10.20
N ASN A 11 -6.54 -1.26 -10.88
CA ASN A 11 -5.56 -1.43 -11.96
C ASN A 11 -4.27 -2.11 -11.46
N LEU A 12 -3.75 -1.71 -10.30
CA LEU A 12 -2.58 -2.35 -9.68
C LEU A 12 -2.84 -3.82 -9.32
N GLN A 13 -4.03 -4.14 -8.81
CA GLN A 13 -4.41 -5.53 -8.52
C GLN A 13 -4.51 -6.39 -9.79
N GLU A 14 -5.14 -5.86 -10.85
CA GLU A 14 -5.27 -6.55 -12.13
C GLU A 14 -3.89 -6.83 -12.74
N VAL A 15 -3.00 -5.85 -12.75
CA VAL A 15 -1.62 -6.00 -13.23
C VAL A 15 -0.86 -7.05 -12.42
N MET A 16 -0.99 -7.05 -11.09
CA MET A 16 -0.36 -8.07 -10.23
C MET A 16 -0.86 -9.48 -10.54
N GLN A 17 -2.17 -9.63 -10.75
CA GLN A 17 -2.77 -10.92 -11.05
C GLN A 17 -2.27 -11.47 -12.39
N VAL A 18 -2.17 -10.62 -13.42
CA VAL A 18 -1.64 -10.99 -14.74
C VAL A 18 -0.17 -11.42 -14.62
N LEU A 19 0.65 -10.66 -13.89
CA LEU A 19 2.06 -10.98 -13.72
C LEU A 19 2.25 -12.31 -12.97
N LEU A 20 1.51 -12.56 -11.90
CA LEU A 20 1.59 -13.82 -11.14
C LEU A 20 1.03 -15.03 -11.91
N THR A 21 0.15 -14.80 -12.90
CA THR A 21 -0.38 -15.85 -13.77
C THR A 21 0.66 -16.34 -14.79
N HIS A 22 1.54 -15.43 -15.24
CA HIS A 22 2.49 -15.73 -16.32
C HIS A 22 3.96 -15.84 -15.87
N LEU A 23 4.28 -15.38 -14.68
CA LEU A 23 5.64 -15.37 -14.15
C LEU A 23 5.70 -16.00 -12.77
N GLU A 24 6.83 -16.64 -12.47
CA GLU A 24 7.10 -17.10 -11.12
C GLU A 24 7.09 -15.92 -10.12
N PRO A 25 6.56 -16.12 -8.89
CA PRO A 25 6.49 -15.06 -7.88
C PRO A 25 7.85 -14.37 -7.61
N SER A 26 8.95 -15.11 -7.71
CA SER A 26 10.31 -14.58 -7.52
C SER A 26 10.71 -13.55 -8.59
N LYS A 27 10.24 -13.72 -9.83
CA LYS A 27 10.49 -12.80 -10.95
C LYS A 27 9.58 -11.58 -10.86
N VAL A 28 8.32 -11.78 -10.47
CA VAL A 28 7.37 -10.68 -10.21
C VAL A 28 7.89 -9.78 -9.09
N MET A 29 8.37 -10.34 -7.97
CA MET A 29 8.91 -9.57 -6.86
C MET A 29 10.17 -8.78 -7.25
N LYS A 30 11.09 -9.38 -8.03
CA LYS A 30 12.27 -8.67 -8.55
C LYS A 30 11.88 -7.52 -9.49
N PHE A 31 10.92 -7.75 -10.38
CA PHE A 31 10.38 -6.72 -11.28
C PHE A 31 9.76 -5.56 -10.48
N TRP A 32 8.92 -5.87 -9.50
CA TRP A 32 8.27 -4.88 -8.64
C TRP A 32 9.26 -3.98 -7.89
N ALA A 33 10.29 -4.60 -7.30
CA ALA A 33 11.36 -3.88 -6.61
C ALA A 33 12.19 -3.00 -7.57
N THR A 34 12.42 -3.47 -8.80
CA THR A 34 13.20 -2.74 -9.82
C THR A 34 12.42 -1.56 -10.40
N CYS A 35 11.12 -1.74 -10.62
CA CYS A 35 10.24 -0.70 -11.16
C CYS A 35 9.88 0.40 -10.14
N LYS A 36 10.38 0.30 -8.89
CA LYS A 36 10.04 1.23 -7.80
C LYS A 36 8.54 1.46 -7.64
N LEU A 37 7.71 0.47 -8.00
CA LEU A 37 6.25 0.51 -7.84
C LEU A 37 5.82 0.54 -6.36
N ASN A 38 6.79 0.52 -5.44
CA ASN A 38 6.67 0.86 -4.04
C ASN A 38 7.08 2.34 -3.80
N GLU A 39 6.58 3.26 -4.63
CA GLU A 39 6.98 4.68 -4.63
C GLU A 39 6.52 5.44 -3.38
N GLY A 40 5.58 4.87 -2.62
CA GLY A 40 5.53 5.17 -1.20
C GLY A 40 6.65 4.39 -0.55
N ASP A 41 7.79 5.02 -0.25
CA ASP A 41 8.74 4.46 0.70
C ASP A 41 7.97 4.32 2.02
N TYR A 42 7.31 3.17 2.17
CA TYR A 42 6.42 2.87 3.28
C TYR A 42 7.17 3.04 4.59
N LEU A 43 8.48 2.80 4.57
CA LEU A 43 9.35 3.03 5.69
C LEU A 43 9.47 4.54 5.97
N GLN A 44 9.76 5.38 4.98
CA GLN A 44 9.75 6.85 5.16
C GLN A 44 8.38 7.40 5.56
N LEU A 45 7.29 6.90 4.97
CA LEU A 45 5.94 7.33 5.29
C LEU A 45 5.56 6.92 6.72
N LYS A 46 5.90 5.68 7.11
CA LYS A 46 5.72 5.18 8.47
C LYS A 46 6.52 6.02 9.46
N GLU A 47 7.78 6.33 9.17
CA GLU A 47 8.59 7.20 10.02
C GLU A 47 7.98 8.61 10.13
N LYS A 48 7.55 9.19 8.99
CA LYS A 48 6.89 10.51 8.99
C LYS A 48 5.61 10.55 9.82
N LEU A 49 4.80 9.50 9.77
CA LEU A 49 3.49 9.45 10.42
C LEU A 49 3.55 8.96 11.87
N PHE A 50 4.54 8.12 12.21
CA PHE A 50 4.52 7.33 13.45
C PHE A 50 5.85 7.32 14.22
N ALA A 51 6.89 8.07 13.84
CA ALA A 51 8.18 8.07 14.54
C ALA A 51 8.08 8.41 16.04
N GLN A 52 7.09 9.21 16.43
CA GLN A 52 6.85 9.59 17.83
C GLN A 52 5.72 8.78 18.49
N GLU A 53 5.15 7.83 17.76
CA GLU A 53 4.06 7.00 18.23
C GLU A 53 4.59 5.70 18.82
N THR A 54 3.97 5.27 19.91
CA THR A 54 4.20 3.96 20.51
C THR A 54 2.99 3.08 20.25
N VAL A 55 3.15 1.77 20.40
CA VAL A 55 2.01 0.83 20.31
C VAL A 55 0.89 1.23 21.27
N ALA A 56 1.25 1.72 22.47
CA ALA A 56 0.28 2.19 23.45
C ALA A 56 -0.46 3.47 22.98
N SER A 57 0.24 4.46 22.41
CA SER A 57 -0.40 5.69 21.94
C SER A 57 -1.33 5.44 20.75
N LEU A 58 -0.91 4.57 19.82
CA LEU A 58 -1.76 4.15 18.70
C LEU A 58 -3.01 3.41 19.17
N TYR A 59 -2.86 2.50 20.12
CA TYR A 59 -3.99 1.78 20.71
C TYR A 59 -5.02 2.74 21.32
N THR A 60 -4.56 3.71 22.11
CA THR A 60 -5.44 4.73 22.70
C THR A 60 -6.16 5.56 21.64
N LYS A 61 -5.46 5.98 20.58
CA LYS A 61 -6.07 6.75 19.47
C LYS A 61 -7.12 5.94 18.71
N ILE A 62 -6.84 4.66 18.45
CA ILE A 62 -7.78 3.74 17.79
C ILE A 62 -9.03 3.54 18.66
N LYS A 63 -8.85 3.31 19.96
CA LYS A 63 -9.96 3.21 20.93
C LYS A 63 -10.82 4.47 20.97
N ALA A 64 -10.21 5.66 20.97
CA ALA A 64 -10.93 6.92 20.94
C ALA A 64 -11.78 7.06 19.66
N TYR A 65 -11.15 6.83 18.50
CA TYR A 65 -11.84 6.87 17.21
C TYR A 65 -13.01 5.87 17.12
N GLN A 66 -12.83 4.65 17.63
CA GLN A 66 -13.87 3.62 17.62
C GLN A 66 -15.03 3.90 18.58
N ASN A 67 -14.81 4.69 19.63
CA ASN A 67 -15.85 5.06 20.59
C ASN A 67 -16.57 6.37 20.22
N GLU A 68 -16.02 7.14 19.26
CA GLU A 68 -16.63 8.34 18.70
C GLU A 68 -17.54 8.03 17.49
N ALA A 69 -17.57 6.78 17.01
CA ALA A 69 -18.42 6.27 15.92
C ALA A 69 -19.55 5.39 16.47
#